data_AF-A0AAD3WZQ9-F1
#
_entry.id   AF-A0AAD3WZQ9-F1
#
_cell.length_a   1.000
_cell.length_b   1.000
_cell.length_c   1.000
_cell.angle_alpha   90.00
_cell.angle_beta   90.00
_cell.angle_gamma   90.00
#
_symmetry.space_group_name_H-M   'P 1'
#
loop_
_entity.id
_entity.type
_entity.pdbx_description
1 polymer ?
#
loop_
_entity_poly.entity_id
_entity_poly.type
_entity_poly.pdbx_seq_one_letter_code
_entity_poly.pdbx_strand_id
1 'polypeptide(L)'
;MGTLSQLSTRLISIVCISILVAAFFISSGTLSVVTSILTLVLIIMLLLEDFGKAMKLPLILALILYGFGVAIEILNQVPELREHPILKNTDTVFVHLGVFMICFCLIKLLHQRHSLIKKLNIQINKAKQLEGELSKQALQDDLTLLGNRRALFRRFDQLVLKHEKGMLAYIDIDNFKQVNDMMGHKSGDHVLVQIAKILVKTAPIGSHYYRIGGDEFVVLFPTNNEKHIRDWIDTLYQQTEELCQYYSINLSVGLAPYHQGNLSDPDSILVQADSAMYIDKSKKKISMR
;
A
#
# COMPACT_ATOMS: atom_id res chain seq x y z
N MET A 1 -14.91 0.28 -1.66
CA MET A 1 -14.65 -1.17 -1.53
C MET A 1 -15.83 -1.91 -2.12
N GLY A 2 -15.79 -2.19 -3.42
CA GLY A 2 -16.81 -3.01 -4.08
C GLY A 2 -16.51 -4.48 -3.82
N THR A 3 -17.48 -5.20 -3.30
CA THR A 3 -17.45 -6.64 -3.06
C THR A 3 -17.21 -7.36 -4.39
N LEU A 4 -15.94 -7.68 -4.67
CA LEU A 4 -15.59 -8.55 -5.79
C LEU A 4 -16.30 -9.89 -5.56
N SER A 5 -17.26 -10.15 -6.44
CA SER A 5 -18.06 -11.36 -6.54
C SER A 5 -17.19 -12.63 -6.60
N GLN A 6 -16.80 -13.16 -5.43
CA GLN A 6 -16.25 -14.51 -5.30
C GLN A 6 -17.30 -15.60 -5.61
N LEU A 7 -18.58 -15.21 -5.67
CA LEU A 7 -19.67 -16.07 -6.09
C LEU A 7 -19.56 -16.42 -7.59
N SER A 8 -18.97 -15.55 -8.41
CA SER A 8 -19.06 -15.66 -9.86
C SER A 8 -18.27 -16.79 -10.50
N THR A 9 -17.03 -17.09 -10.09
CA THR A 9 -16.23 -18.12 -10.78
C THR A 9 -16.71 -19.54 -10.48
N ARG A 10 -17.03 -19.84 -9.21
CA ARG A 10 -17.60 -21.15 -8.85
C ARG A 10 -18.99 -21.35 -9.45
N LEU A 11 -19.82 -20.31 -9.45
CA LEU A 11 -21.13 -20.35 -10.08
C LEU A 11 -21.02 -20.53 -11.60
N ILE A 12 -20.13 -19.81 -12.28
CA ILE A 12 -19.87 -19.96 -13.72
C ILE A 12 -19.34 -21.36 -14.03
N SER A 13 -18.44 -21.93 -13.24
CA SER A 13 -17.95 -23.30 -13.44
C SER A 13 -19.06 -24.34 -13.25
N ILE A 14 -19.86 -24.22 -12.19
CA ILE A 14 -21.01 -25.10 -11.94
C ILE A 14 -22.01 -24.99 -13.08
N VAL A 15 -22.27 -23.77 -13.54
CA VAL A 15 -23.12 -23.47 -14.69
C VAL A 15 -22.58 -24.08 -15.99
N CYS A 16 -21.29 -23.93 -16.29
CA CYS A 16 -20.67 -24.50 -17.48
C CYS A 16 -20.73 -26.02 -17.44
N ILE A 17 -20.50 -26.64 -16.29
CA ILE A 17 -20.63 -28.09 -16.08
C ILE A 17 -22.09 -28.52 -16.29
N SER A 18 -23.06 -27.77 -15.74
CA SER A 18 -24.49 -28.04 -15.94
C SER A 18 -24.90 -27.92 -17.41
N ILE A 19 -24.37 -26.96 -18.17
CA ILE A 19 -24.59 -26.84 -19.63
C ILE A 19 -23.98 -28.03 -20.38
N LEU A 20 -22.77 -28.46 -20.00
CA LEU A 20 -22.06 -29.57 -20.64
C LEU A 20 -22.78 -30.90 -20.39
N VAL A 21 -23.28 -31.11 -19.17
CA VAL A 21 -24.12 -32.24 -18.80
C VAL A 21 -25.46 -32.19 -19.54
N ALA A 22 -26.12 -31.03 -19.60
CA ALA A 22 -27.36 -30.86 -20.35
C ALA A 22 -27.17 -31.15 -21.86
N ALA A 23 -26.07 -30.68 -22.46
CA ALA A 23 -25.73 -30.95 -23.85
C ALA A 23 -25.50 -32.45 -24.14
N PHE A 24 -24.93 -33.19 -23.18
CA PHE A 24 -24.75 -34.64 -23.27
C PHE A 24 -26.09 -35.39 -23.24
N PHE A 25 -27.05 -34.94 -22.43
CA PHE A 25 -28.39 -35.53 -22.39
C PHE A 25 -29.25 -35.17 -23.62
N ILE A 26 -29.06 -33.99 -24.23
CA ILE A 26 -29.71 -33.62 -25.51
C ILE A 26 -29.34 -34.60 -26.63
N SER A 27 -28.09 -35.09 -26.65
CA SER A 27 -27.63 -36.11 -27.60
C SER A 27 -28.37 -37.46 -27.47
N SER A 28 -29.05 -37.72 -26.34
CA SER A 28 -29.82 -38.95 -26.12
C SER A 28 -31.27 -38.88 -26.63
N GLY A 29 -31.67 -37.75 -27.22
CA GLY A 29 -32.98 -37.58 -27.87
C GLY A 29 -34.13 -37.21 -26.93
N THR A 30 -33.87 -37.03 -25.63
CA THR A 30 -34.86 -36.51 -24.67
C THR A 30 -34.30 -35.26 -24.00
N LEU A 31 -34.73 -34.08 -24.43
CA LEU A 31 -34.54 -32.86 -23.63
C LEU A 31 -35.49 -32.92 -22.44
N SER A 32 -34.95 -33.03 -21.23
CA SER A 32 -35.77 -32.87 -20.04
C SER A 32 -36.22 -31.40 -19.94
N VAL A 33 -37.49 -31.15 -19.63
CA VAL A 33 -38.01 -29.78 -19.39
C VAL A 33 -37.15 -29.03 -18.37
N VAL A 34 -36.55 -29.75 -17.42
CA VAL A 34 -35.62 -29.26 -16.41
C VAL A 34 -34.36 -28.64 -17.04
N THR A 35 -33.74 -29.31 -18.01
CA THR A 35 -32.54 -28.79 -18.70
C THR A 35 -32.83 -27.52 -19.51
N SER A 36 -34.02 -27.39 -20.09
CA SER A 36 -34.44 -26.17 -20.80
C SER A 36 -34.61 -24.98 -19.87
N ILE A 37 -35.27 -25.20 -18.74
CA ILE A 37 -35.50 -24.17 -17.71
C ILE A 37 -34.17 -23.70 -17.12
N LEU A 38 -33.26 -24.61 -16.78
CA LEU A 38 -31.96 -24.26 -16.21
C LEU A 38 -31.12 -23.40 -17.17
N THR A 39 -31.09 -23.74 -18.46
CA THR A 39 -30.36 -22.95 -19.47
C THR A 39 -31.01 -21.58 -19.68
N LEU A 40 -32.33 -21.48 -19.64
CA LEU A 40 -33.03 -20.19 -19.75
C LEU A 40 -32.73 -19.28 -18.55
N VAL A 41 -32.81 -19.82 -17.33
CA VAL A 41 -32.46 -19.11 -16.09
C VAL A 41 -31.02 -18.61 -16.15
N LEU A 42 -30.10 -19.41 -16.69
CA LEU A 42 -28.72 -18.99 -16.87
C LEU A 42 -28.60 -17.79 -17.82
N ILE A 43 -29.24 -17.83 -18.98
CA ILE A 43 -29.14 -16.72 -19.95
C ILE A 43 -29.67 -15.42 -19.32
N ILE A 44 -30.76 -15.52 -18.55
CA ILE A 44 -31.32 -14.39 -17.81
C ILE A 44 -30.35 -13.90 -16.73
N MET A 45 -29.73 -14.79 -15.94
CA MET A 45 -28.73 -14.40 -14.95
C MET A 45 -27.52 -13.71 -15.58
N LEU A 46 -27.08 -14.16 -16.76
CA LEU A 46 -26.05 -13.48 -17.52
C LEU A 46 -26.54 -12.10 -18.02
N LEU A 47 -27.78 -11.96 -18.50
CA LEU A 47 -28.28 -10.65 -18.97
C LEU A 47 -28.37 -9.59 -17.86
N LEU A 48 -28.54 -10.04 -16.61
CA LEU A 48 -28.58 -9.18 -15.43
C LEU A 48 -27.20 -8.71 -14.97
N GLU A 49 -26.09 -9.34 -15.42
CA GLU A 49 -24.74 -8.84 -15.14
C GLU A 49 -24.41 -7.60 -16.00
N ASP A 50 -23.63 -6.68 -15.43
CA ASP A 50 -23.27 -5.41 -16.06
C ASP A 50 -22.11 -5.58 -17.07
N PHE A 51 -22.42 -6.20 -18.20
CA PHE A 51 -21.43 -6.59 -19.22
C PHE A 51 -21.10 -5.51 -20.27
N GLY A 52 -21.66 -4.30 -20.12
CA GLY A 52 -21.58 -3.27 -21.15
C GLY A 52 -22.34 -3.64 -22.44
N LYS A 53 -22.57 -2.64 -23.30
CA LYS A 53 -23.47 -2.77 -24.48
C LYS A 53 -23.01 -3.85 -25.48
N ALA A 54 -21.71 -4.11 -25.60
CA ALA A 54 -21.13 -5.01 -26.60
C ALA A 54 -21.41 -6.51 -26.34
N MET A 55 -21.70 -6.89 -25.09
CA MET A 55 -21.98 -8.28 -24.71
C MET A 55 -23.48 -8.57 -24.55
N LYS A 56 -24.30 -7.53 -24.35
CA LYS A 56 -25.77 -7.69 -24.25
C LYS A 56 -26.39 -8.16 -25.56
N LEU A 57 -25.94 -7.63 -26.71
CA LEU A 57 -26.48 -7.98 -28.02
C LEU A 57 -26.38 -9.48 -28.37
N PRO A 58 -25.20 -10.12 -28.33
CA PRO A 58 -25.09 -11.56 -28.62
C PRO A 58 -25.82 -12.44 -27.59
N LEU A 59 -25.95 -11.99 -26.35
CA LEU A 59 -26.65 -12.72 -25.29
C LEU A 59 -28.17 -12.66 -25.46
N ILE A 60 -28.71 -11.52 -25.89
CA ILE A 60 -30.12 -11.38 -26.29
C ILE A 60 -30.40 -12.28 -27.50
N LEU A 61 -29.50 -12.30 -28.49
CA LEU A 61 -29.64 -13.19 -29.65
C LEU A 61 -29.63 -14.67 -29.24
N ALA A 62 -28.74 -15.05 -28.32
CA ALA A 62 -28.70 -16.40 -27.76
C ALA A 62 -30.01 -16.77 -27.04
N LEU A 63 -30.58 -15.85 -26.26
CA LEU A 63 -31.87 -16.03 -25.59
C LEU A 63 -33.00 -16.29 -26.58
N ILE A 64 -33.08 -15.48 -27.63
CA ILE A 64 -34.13 -15.58 -28.66
C ILE A 64 -34.01 -16.92 -29.40
N LEU A 65 -32.81 -17.27 -29.87
CA LEU A 65 -32.57 -18.52 -30.61
C LEU A 65 -32.84 -19.75 -29.75
N TYR A 66 -32.39 -19.74 -28.49
CA TYR A 66 -32.60 -20.84 -27.56
C TYR A 66 -34.08 -20.99 -27.19
N GLY A 67 -34.75 -19.88 -26.85
CA GLY A 67 -36.18 -19.87 -26.53
C GLY A 67 -37.06 -20.35 -27.70
N PHE A 68 -36.70 -19.97 -28.93
CA PHE A 68 -37.37 -20.44 -30.13
C PHE A 68 -37.19 -21.95 -30.34
N GLY A 69 -35.99 -22.48 -30.12
CA GLY A 69 -35.72 -23.92 -30.16
C GLY A 69 -36.57 -24.71 -29.15
N VAL A 70 -36.62 -24.24 -27.90
CA VAL A 70 -37.45 -24.86 -26.84
C VAL A 70 -38.94 -24.83 -27.21
N ALA A 71 -39.43 -23.74 -27.82
CA ALA A 71 -40.82 -23.62 -28.24
C ALA A 71 -41.20 -24.62 -29.34
N ILE A 72 -40.32 -24.81 -30.34
CA ILE A 72 -40.50 -25.82 -31.40
C ILE A 72 -40.55 -27.23 -30.79
N GLU A 73 -39.68 -27.51 -29.83
CA GLU A 73 -39.61 -28.82 -29.18
C GLU A 73 -40.83 -29.13 -28.33
N ILE A 74 -41.40 -28.14 -27.64
CA ILE A 74 -42.70 -28.27 -26.96
C ILE A 74 -43.81 -28.55 -27.97
N LEU A 75 -43.82 -27.84 -29.10
CA LEU A 75 -44.83 -28.00 -30.14
C LEU A 75 -44.78 -29.39 -30.80
N ASN A 76 -43.59 -29.98 -30.90
CA ASN A 76 -43.37 -31.35 -31.38
C ASN A 76 -43.96 -32.44 -30.49
N GLN A 77 -44.23 -32.15 -29.21
CA GLN A 77 -44.89 -33.08 -28.30
C GLN A 77 -46.40 -33.17 -28.57
N VAL A 78 -46.97 -32.21 -29.32
CA VAL A 78 -48.38 -32.22 -29.73
C VAL A 78 -48.52 -33.05 -31.01
N PRO A 79 -49.19 -34.23 -30.97
CA PRO A 79 -49.23 -35.16 -32.11
C PRO A 79 -49.81 -34.54 -33.39
N GLU A 80 -50.78 -33.64 -33.24
CA GLU A 80 -51.52 -32.97 -34.34
C GLU A 80 -50.65 -31.98 -35.13
N LEU A 81 -49.59 -31.45 -34.51
CA LEU A 81 -48.71 -30.41 -35.09
C LEU A 81 -47.38 -30.98 -35.58
N ARG A 82 -47.06 -32.22 -35.17
CA ARG A 82 -45.79 -32.90 -35.46
C ARG A 82 -45.57 -33.18 -36.94
N GLU A 83 -46.62 -33.37 -37.72
CA GLU A 83 -46.51 -33.66 -39.16
C GLU A 83 -46.21 -32.42 -40.02
N HIS A 84 -46.19 -31.21 -39.43
CA HIS A 84 -45.89 -30.00 -40.17
C HIS A 84 -44.41 -30.00 -40.63
N PRO A 85 -44.11 -29.75 -41.93
CA PRO A 85 -42.76 -29.89 -42.49
C PRO A 85 -41.71 -28.97 -41.85
N ILE A 86 -42.15 -27.87 -41.23
CA ILE A 86 -41.29 -26.94 -40.48
C ILE A 86 -40.77 -27.60 -39.19
N LEU A 87 -41.64 -28.31 -38.46
CA LEU A 87 -41.27 -28.94 -37.19
C LEU A 87 -40.31 -30.11 -37.42
N LYS A 88 -40.62 -31.00 -38.37
CA LYS A 88 -39.84 -32.22 -38.67
C LYS A 88 -38.35 -32.00 -39.02
N ASN A 89 -37.97 -30.81 -39.50
CA ASN A 89 -36.60 -30.49 -39.94
C ASN A 89 -35.84 -29.57 -38.97
N THR A 90 -36.45 -29.12 -37.87
CA THR A 90 -35.88 -28.07 -37.01
C THR A 90 -35.56 -28.52 -35.57
N ASP A 91 -35.83 -29.77 -35.22
CA ASP A 91 -35.90 -30.28 -33.84
C ASP A 91 -34.77 -29.85 -32.90
N THR A 92 -33.53 -29.70 -33.37
CA THR A 92 -32.39 -29.40 -32.47
C THR A 92 -31.48 -28.25 -32.93
N VAL A 93 -31.64 -27.75 -34.15
CA VAL A 93 -30.70 -26.79 -34.76
C VAL A 93 -30.64 -25.48 -33.99
N PHE A 94 -31.81 -24.94 -33.60
CA PHE A 94 -31.89 -23.66 -32.87
C PHE A 94 -31.38 -23.77 -31.43
N VAL A 95 -31.62 -24.91 -30.77
CA VAL A 95 -31.11 -25.21 -29.43
C VAL A 95 -29.57 -25.26 -29.45
N HIS A 96 -28.98 -25.98 -30.41
CA HIS A 96 -27.53 -26.07 -30.57
C HIS A 96 -26.89 -24.70 -30.89
N LEU A 97 -27.52 -23.90 -31.75
CA LEU A 97 -27.05 -22.56 -32.08
C LEU A 97 -27.11 -21.62 -30.86
N GLY A 98 -28.17 -21.71 -30.05
CA GLY A 98 -28.30 -20.99 -28.79
C GLY A 98 -27.21 -21.35 -27.78
N VAL A 99 -26.98 -22.65 -27.56
CA VAL A 99 -25.90 -23.15 -26.67
C VAL A 99 -24.52 -22.71 -27.15
N PHE A 100 -24.25 -22.77 -28.47
CA PHE A 100 -22.99 -22.30 -29.04
C PHE A 100 -22.75 -20.81 -28.76
N MET A 101 -23.78 -19.98 -28.95
CA MET A 101 -23.70 -18.54 -28.67
C MET A 101 -23.49 -18.24 -27.18
N ILE A 102 -24.08 -19.02 -26.27
CA ILE A 102 -23.84 -18.93 -24.82
C ILE A 102 -22.40 -19.26 -24.49
N CYS A 103 -21.88 -20.38 -25.00
CA CYS A 103 -20.49 -20.78 -24.81
C CYS A 103 -19.51 -19.72 -25.33
N PHE A 104 -19.77 -19.15 -26.52
CA PHE A 104 -18.98 -18.05 -27.07
C PHE A 104 -18.98 -16.82 -26.15
N CYS A 105 -20.14 -16.43 -25.62
CA CYS A 105 -20.26 -15.30 -24.69
C CYS A 105 -19.49 -15.56 -23.38
N LEU A 106 -19.59 -16.77 -22.82
CA LEU A 106 -18.88 -17.17 -21.61
C LEU A 106 -17.36 -17.16 -21.81
N ILE A 107 -16.86 -17.71 -22.92
CA ILE A 107 -15.42 -17.69 -23.24
C ILE A 107 -14.91 -16.26 -23.34
N LYS A 108 -15.65 -15.38 -24.02
CA LYS A 108 -15.29 -13.97 -24.18
C LYS A 108 -15.29 -13.22 -22.84
N LEU A 109 -16.25 -13.52 -21.96
CA LEU A 109 -16.35 -13.00 -20.60
C LEU A 109 -15.12 -13.39 -19.77
N LEU A 110 -14.75 -14.68 -19.79
CA LEU A 110 -13.60 -15.17 -19.03
C LEU A 110 -12.30 -14.51 -19.51
N HIS A 111 -12.13 -14.34 -20.82
CA HIS A 111 -10.99 -13.62 -21.40
C HIS A 111 -10.95 -12.14 -20.96
N GLN A 112 -12.08 -11.44 -20.99
CA GLN A 112 -12.16 -10.05 -20.58
C GLN A 112 -11.85 -9.86 -19.09
N ARG A 113 -12.43 -10.71 -18.22
CA ARG A 113 -12.15 -10.69 -16.79
C ARG A 113 -10.68 -11.00 -16.49
N HIS A 114 -10.11 -12.02 -17.12
CA HIS A 114 -8.70 -12.37 -16.95
C HIS A 114 -7.77 -11.21 -17.35
N SER A 115 -8.05 -10.56 -18.48
CA SER A 115 -7.30 -9.37 -18.94
C SER A 115 -7.38 -8.21 -17.96
N LEU A 116 -8.57 -7.93 -17.41
CA LEU A 116 -8.77 -6.85 -16.44
C LEU A 116 -8.03 -7.13 -15.13
N ILE A 117 -8.11 -8.36 -14.61
CA ILE A 117 -7.39 -8.77 -13.40
C ILE A 117 -5.88 -8.62 -13.61
N LYS A 118 -5.36 -9.05 -14.76
CA LYS A 118 -3.94 -8.91 -15.09
C LYS A 118 -3.51 -7.44 -15.12
N LYS A 119 -4.28 -6.56 -15.77
CA LYS A 119 -4.01 -5.11 -15.80
C LYS A 119 -4.02 -4.49 -14.40
N LEU A 120 -5.00 -4.84 -13.58
CA LEU A 120 -5.12 -4.34 -12.21
C LEU A 120 -3.93 -4.78 -11.35
N ASN A 121 -3.52 -6.04 -11.43
CA ASN A 121 -2.37 -6.56 -10.68
C ASN A 121 -1.06 -5.85 -11.08
N ILE A 122 -0.86 -5.56 -12.37
CA ILE A 122 0.30 -4.81 -12.84
C ILE A 122 0.30 -3.39 -12.24
N GLN A 123 -0.86 -2.71 -12.23
CA GLN A 123 -0.98 -1.37 -11.65
C GLN A 123 -0.71 -1.36 -10.14
N ILE A 124 -1.25 -2.34 -9.40
CA ILE A 124 -1.02 -2.46 -7.95
C ILE A 124 0.47 -2.69 -7.65
N ASN A 125 1.12 -3.59 -8.40
CA ASN A 125 2.54 -3.86 -8.19
C ASN A 125 3.41 -2.63 -8.49
N LYS A 126 3.09 -1.90 -9.55
CA LYS A 126 3.80 -0.66 -9.90
C LYS A 126 3.62 0.42 -8.82
N ALA A 127 2.40 0.59 -8.30
CA ALA A 127 2.14 1.54 -7.22
C ALA A 127 2.92 1.19 -5.95
N LYS A 128 2.91 -0.08 -5.54
CA LYS A 128 3.68 -0.56 -4.38
C LYS A 128 5.19 -0.39 -4.56
N GLN A 129 5.70 -0.63 -5.76
CA GLN A 129 7.12 -0.43 -6.06
C GLN A 129 7.50 1.05 -5.94
N LEU A 130 6.73 1.96 -6.55
CA LEU A 130 6.93 3.39 -6.45
C LEU A 130 6.84 3.89 -5.00
N GLU A 131 5.85 3.44 -4.24
CA GLU A 131 5.71 3.75 -2.82
C GLU A 131 6.92 3.26 -2.01
N GLY A 132 7.38 2.04 -2.27
CA GLY A 132 8.58 1.49 -1.65
C GLY A 132 9.85 2.26 -2.02
N GLU A 133 9.99 2.70 -3.28
CA GLU A 133 11.11 3.51 -3.75
C GLU A 133 11.09 4.91 -3.14
N LEU A 134 9.93 5.58 -3.11
CA LEU A 134 9.74 6.88 -2.48
C LEU A 134 10.00 6.82 -0.97
N SER A 135 9.48 5.81 -0.28
CA SER A 135 9.75 5.60 1.14
C SER A 135 11.24 5.37 1.39
N LYS A 136 11.90 4.56 0.55
CA LYS A 136 13.37 4.33 0.62
C LYS A 136 14.19 5.58 0.34
N GLN A 137 13.65 6.54 -0.42
CA GLN A 137 14.32 7.78 -0.82
C GLN A 137 13.99 8.98 0.07
N ALA A 138 13.01 8.89 0.97
CA ALA A 138 12.75 9.94 1.95
C ALA A 138 13.93 10.01 2.94
N LEU A 139 14.80 11.00 2.76
CA LEU A 139 15.96 11.29 3.62
C LEU A 139 15.67 12.40 4.63
N GLN A 140 14.45 12.95 4.63
CA GLN A 140 14.06 14.02 5.53
C GLN A 140 13.02 13.54 6.54
N ASP A 141 12.99 14.18 7.70
CA ASP A 141 11.91 14.10 8.68
C ASP A 141 10.81 15.10 8.27
N ASP A 142 9.57 14.62 8.12
CA ASP A 142 8.48 15.42 7.55
C ASP A 142 8.09 16.63 8.42
N LEU A 143 8.32 16.55 9.74
CA LEU A 143 7.95 17.62 10.67
C LEU A 143 9.03 18.71 10.73
N THR A 144 10.29 18.31 10.90
CA THR A 144 11.41 19.24 11.14
C THR A 144 12.20 19.59 9.89
N LEU A 145 12.01 18.84 8.79
CA LEU A 145 12.73 18.92 7.52
C LEU A 145 14.24 18.63 7.63
N LEU A 146 14.72 18.23 8.81
CA LEU A 146 16.08 17.75 9.02
C LEU A 146 16.27 16.39 8.34
N GLY A 147 17.52 15.93 8.25
CA GLY A 147 17.77 14.56 7.81
C GLY A 147 17.10 13.56 8.78
N ASN A 148 16.51 12.49 8.27
CA ASN A 148 16.02 11.42 9.17
C ASN A 148 17.14 10.42 9.51
N ARG A 149 16.83 9.42 10.34
CA ARG A 149 17.78 8.34 10.68
C ARG A 149 18.41 7.69 9.45
N ARG A 150 17.68 7.47 8.36
CA ARG A 150 18.24 6.86 7.13
C ARG A 150 19.27 7.77 6.48
N ALA A 151 19.04 9.08 6.48
CA ALA A 151 19.99 10.06 5.97
C ALA A 151 21.27 10.14 6.79
N LEU A 152 21.17 9.96 8.12
CA LEU A 152 22.33 9.89 8.99
C LEU A 152 23.22 8.69 8.63
N PHE A 153 22.64 7.49 8.51
CA PHE A 153 23.39 6.28 8.14
C PHE A 153 24.00 6.40 6.74
N ARG A 154 23.25 6.95 5.77
CA ARG A 154 23.80 7.24 4.43
C ARG A 154 24.95 8.25 4.49
N ARG A 155 24.95 9.20 5.43
CA ARG A 155 26.08 10.12 5.62
C ARG A 155 27.28 9.38 6.21
N PHE A 156 27.09 8.48 7.16
CA PHE A 156 28.17 7.62 7.67
C PHE A 156 28.86 6.83 6.55
N ASP A 157 28.11 6.23 5.63
CA ASP A 157 28.70 5.55 4.45
C ASP A 157 29.61 6.48 3.64
N GLN A 158 29.20 7.74 3.47
CA GLN A 158 30.02 8.75 2.76
C GLN A 158 31.25 9.17 3.57
N LEU A 159 31.13 9.28 4.90
CA LEU A 159 32.25 9.61 5.79
C LEU A 159 33.33 8.53 5.72
N VAL A 160 32.92 7.25 5.67
CA VAL A 160 33.84 6.10 5.48
C VAL A 160 34.64 6.26 4.20
N LEU A 161 33.96 6.51 3.07
CA LEU A 161 34.58 6.62 1.74
C LEU A 161 35.53 7.81 1.63
N LYS A 162 35.24 8.91 2.31
CA LYS A 162 36.05 10.14 2.27
C LYS A 162 37.10 10.23 3.37
N HIS A 163 37.15 9.23 4.26
CA HIS A 163 38.01 9.24 5.45
C HIS A 163 37.87 10.52 6.30
N GLU A 164 36.64 11.05 6.37
CA GLU A 164 36.33 12.24 7.17
C GLU A 164 36.34 11.87 8.67
N LYS A 165 36.66 12.85 9.52
CA LYS A 165 36.64 12.72 10.98
C LYS A 165 35.97 13.94 11.61
N GLY A 166 35.45 13.78 12.82
CA GLY A 166 34.73 14.86 13.48
C GLY A 166 34.11 14.44 14.80
N MET A 167 33.05 15.13 15.19
CA MET A 167 32.29 14.85 16.41
C MET A 167 30.82 14.68 16.08
N LEU A 168 30.19 13.70 16.71
CA LEU A 168 28.75 13.55 16.78
C LEU A 168 28.25 14.14 18.09
N ALA A 169 27.23 14.99 18.04
CA ALA A 169 26.41 15.34 19.20
C ALA A 169 25.07 14.62 19.11
N TYR A 170 24.71 13.91 20.18
CA TYR A 170 23.41 13.31 20.40
C TYR A 170 22.65 14.17 21.41
N ILE A 171 21.42 14.55 21.06
CA ILE A 171 20.65 15.56 21.78
C ILE A 171 19.27 14.99 22.06
N ASP A 172 18.83 15.08 23.31
CA ASP A 172 17.51 14.65 23.75
C ASP A 172 16.79 15.82 24.46
N ILE A 173 15.47 15.92 24.24
CA ILE A 173 14.64 16.92 24.92
C ILE A 173 14.09 16.31 26.22
N ASP A 174 14.66 16.73 27.34
CA ASP A 174 14.22 16.31 28.66
C ASP A 174 12.77 16.73 28.93
N ASN A 175 12.00 15.81 29.51
CA ASN A 175 10.58 15.98 29.85
C ASN A 175 9.66 16.26 28.66
N PHE A 176 10.07 15.98 27.41
CA PHE A 176 9.24 16.22 26.22
C PHE A 176 7.87 15.54 26.28
N LYS A 177 7.78 14.33 26.82
CA LYS A 177 6.51 13.63 27.01
C LYS A 177 5.51 14.45 27.85
N GLN A 178 5.98 15.18 28.87
CA GLN A 178 5.11 16.01 29.71
C GLN A 178 4.50 17.17 28.91
N VAL A 179 5.24 17.74 27.96
CA VAL A 179 4.69 18.76 27.04
C VAL A 179 3.53 18.17 26.23
N ASN A 180 3.70 16.96 25.67
CA ASN A 180 2.63 16.29 24.93
C ASN A 180 1.42 15.99 25.82
N ASP A 181 1.65 15.49 27.02
CA ASP A 181 0.59 15.06 27.93
C ASP A 181 -0.19 16.27 28.50
N MET A 182 0.48 17.41 28.77
CA MET A 182 -0.14 18.59 29.38
C MET A 182 -0.64 19.62 28.37
N MET A 183 0.06 19.80 27.25
CA MET A 183 -0.22 20.84 26.25
C MET A 183 -0.64 20.29 24.89
N GLY A 184 -0.70 18.96 24.74
CA GLY A 184 -1.10 18.29 23.51
C GLY A 184 0.01 18.17 22.47
N HIS A 185 -0.15 17.22 21.55
CA HIS A 185 0.85 16.91 20.51
C HIS A 185 1.22 18.08 19.60
N LYS A 186 0.30 18.99 19.29
CA LYS A 186 0.60 20.18 18.47
C LYS A 186 1.66 21.07 19.12
N SER A 187 1.66 21.15 20.45
CA SER A 187 2.64 21.92 21.22
C SER A 187 4.00 21.22 21.21
N GLY A 188 4.01 19.88 21.36
CA GLY A 188 5.22 19.08 21.17
C GLY A 188 5.82 19.22 19.78
N ASP A 189 4.98 19.17 18.73
CA ASP A 189 5.40 19.39 17.34
C ASP A 189 6.03 20.77 17.16
N HIS A 190 5.44 21.80 17.76
CA HIS A 190 5.99 23.15 17.74
C HIS A 190 7.37 23.21 18.42
N VAL A 191 7.53 22.59 19.59
CA VAL A 191 8.84 22.49 20.28
C VAL A 191 9.89 21.83 19.39
N LEU A 192 9.57 20.69 18.78
CA LEU A 192 10.48 19.97 17.88
C LEU A 192 10.93 20.84 16.70
N VAL A 193 9.98 21.57 16.08
CA VAL A 193 10.27 22.49 14.97
C VAL A 193 11.16 23.65 15.41
N GLN A 194 10.94 24.23 16.60
CA GLN A 194 11.78 25.32 17.10
C GLN A 194 13.20 24.85 17.43
N ILE A 195 13.34 23.71 18.11
CA ILE A 195 14.66 23.11 18.37
C ILE A 195 15.40 22.84 17.07
N ALA A 196 14.73 22.22 16.08
CA ALA A 196 15.33 21.98 14.76
C ALA A 196 15.85 23.27 14.10
N LYS A 197 15.06 24.35 14.12
CA LYS A 197 15.47 25.66 13.59
C LYS A 197 16.68 26.24 14.32
N ILE A 198 16.71 26.12 15.65
CA ILE A 198 17.82 26.61 16.46
C ILE A 198 19.09 25.82 16.15
N LEU A 199 19.02 24.49 16.05
CA LEU A 199 20.16 23.64 15.69
C LEU A 199 20.79 24.06 14.35
N VAL A 200 19.97 24.29 13.33
CA VAL A 200 20.44 24.73 12.01
C VAL A 200 21.03 26.14 12.07
N LYS A 201 20.46 27.04 12.86
CA LYS A 201 20.92 28.44 13.00
C LYS A 201 22.25 28.54 13.73
N THR A 202 22.49 27.70 14.73
CA THR A 202 23.66 27.84 15.62
C THR A 202 24.87 27.04 15.17
N ALA A 203 24.69 25.92 14.45
CA ALA A 203 25.82 25.04 14.23
C ALA A 203 26.84 25.56 13.21
N PRO A 204 28.11 25.12 13.34
CA PRO A 204 29.18 25.52 12.44
C PRO A 204 28.90 25.15 10.99
N ILE A 205 29.49 25.93 10.07
CA ILE A 205 29.47 25.67 8.63
C ILE A 205 29.96 24.24 8.35
N GLY A 206 29.20 23.53 7.50
CA GLY A 206 29.50 22.13 7.13
C GLY A 206 28.94 21.07 8.09
N SER A 207 28.23 21.48 9.15
CA SER A 207 27.52 20.53 10.03
C SER A 207 26.29 19.94 9.34
N HIS A 208 25.94 18.71 9.72
CA HIS A 208 24.76 18.01 9.22
C HIS A 208 23.82 17.68 10.38
N TYR A 209 22.51 17.82 10.15
CA TYR A 209 21.48 17.78 11.20
C TYR A 209 20.47 16.69 10.92
N TYR A 210 20.13 15.96 11.97
CA TYR A 210 19.21 14.84 11.86
C TYR A 210 18.24 14.80 13.02
N ARG A 211 17.01 14.37 12.76
CA ARG A 211 16.06 13.89 13.77
C ARG A 211 15.94 12.37 13.59
N ILE A 212 16.33 11.62 14.61
CA ILE A 212 16.48 10.16 14.48
C ILE A 212 15.30 9.37 15.05
N GLY A 213 14.51 10.00 15.92
CA GLY A 213 13.26 9.46 16.47
C GLY A 213 12.72 10.37 17.56
N GLY A 214 11.39 10.45 17.74
CA GLY A 214 10.77 11.17 18.87
C GLY A 214 11.31 12.59 19.09
N ASP A 215 11.97 12.77 20.22
CA ASP A 215 12.64 13.97 20.76
C ASP A 215 14.17 13.97 20.58
N GLU A 216 14.70 13.02 19.82
CA GLU A 216 16.14 12.79 19.65
C GLU A 216 16.67 13.41 18.36
N PHE A 217 17.73 14.20 18.51
CA PHE A 217 18.44 14.87 17.43
C PHE A 217 19.91 14.47 17.39
N VAL A 218 20.49 14.49 16.20
CA VAL A 218 21.91 14.25 15.98
C VAL A 218 22.49 15.37 15.13
N VAL A 219 23.66 15.87 15.54
CA VAL A 219 24.46 16.83 14.76
C VAL A 219 25.83 16.22 14.49
N LEU A 220 26.24 16.19 13.22
CA LEU A 220 27.59 15.79 12.81
C LEU A 220 28.41 17.04 12.50
N PHE A 221 29.47 17.26 13.27
CA PHE A 221 30.43 18.34 13.06
C PHE A 221 31.63 17.85 12.24
N PRO A 222 32.05 18.57 11.18
CA PRO A 222 33.24 18.23 10.38
C PRO A 222 34.56 18.56 11.11
N THR A 223 34.53 18.67 12.43
CA THR A 223 35.67 19.00 13.30
C THR A 223 35.57 18.21 14.60
N ASN A 224 36.71 17.84 15.16
CA ASN A 224 36.83 17.22 16.48
C ASN A 224 37.37 18.20 17.53
N ASN A 225 37.39 19.51 17.23
CA ASN A 225 37.81 20.52 18.18
C ASN A 225 36.76 20.67 19.29
N GLU A 226 37.00 20.02 20.43
CA GLU A 226 36.09 20.04 21.58
C GLU A 226 35.73 21.44 22.05
N LYS A 227 36.67 22.40 22.01
CA LYS A 227 36.38 23.77 22.44
C LYS A 227 35.29 24.41 21.59
N HIS A 228 35.41 24.32 20.27
CA HIS A 228 34.40 24.86 19.36
C HIS A 228 33.03 24.19 19.53
N ILE A 229 33.02 22.89 19.82
CA ILE A 229 31.78 22.15 20.05
C ILE A 229 31.14 22.55 21.39
N ARG A 230 31.95 22.77 22.44
CA ARG A 230 31.45 23.29 23.73
C ARG A 230 30.91 24.71 23.60
N ASP A 231 31.61 25.60 22.91
CA ASP A 231 31.13 26.97 22.64
C ASP A 231 29.79 26.95 21.87
N TRP A 232 29.63 25.99 20.96
CA TRP A 232 28.36 25.75 20.27
C TRP A 232 27.26 25.23 21.21
N ILE A 233 27.57 24.28 22.11
CA ILE A 233 26.63 23.77 23.11
C ILE A 233 26.14 24.92 24.01
N ASP A 234 27.05 25.78 24.46
CA ASP A 234 26.70 26.94 25.29
C ASP A 234 25.77 27.90 24.52
N THR A 235 26.07 28.14 23.24
CA THR A 235 25.20 28.93 22.35
C THR A 235 23.83 28.27 22.16
N LEU A 236 23.78 26.94 22.02
CA LEU A 236 22.54 26.18 21.90
C LEU A 236 21.69 26.34 23.17
N TYR A 237 22.28 26.21 24.36
CA TYR A 237 21.57 26.42 25.61
C TYR A 237 21.04 27.85 25.73
N GLN A 238 21.85 28.85 25.39
CA GLN A 238 21.41 30.25 25.42
C GLN A 238 20.25 30.52 24.43
N GLN A 239 20.33 30.00 23.20
CA GLN A 239 19.28 30.22 22.20
C GLN A 239 17.98 29.43 22.49
N THR A 240 18.05 28.40 23.33
CA THR A 240 16.89 27.57 23.71
C THR A 240 16.31 27.93 25.06
N GLU A 241 16.95 28.82 25.83
CA GLU A 241 16.57 29.15 27.21
C GLU A 241 15.10 29.56 27.35
N GLU A 242 14.62 30.54 26.56
CA GLU A 242 13.23 31.00 26.62
C GLU A 242 12.22 29.89 26.30
N LEU A 243 12.53 29.06 25.29
CA LEU A 243 11.70 27.93 24.90
C LEU A 243 11.67 26.88 26.01
N CYS A 244 12.83 26.56 26.58
CA CYS A 244 13.01 25.60 27.66
C CYS A 244 12.25 26.03 28.91
N GLN A 245 12.32 27.31 29.29
CA GLN A 245 11.59 27.86 30.43
C GLN A 245 10.06 27.80 30.20
N TYR A 246 9.58 28.21 29.01
CA TYR A 246 8.15 28.22 28.71
C TYR A 246 7.52 26.82 28.75
N TYR A 247 8.21 25.82 28.19
CA TYR A 247 7.71 24.45 28.14
C TYR A 247 8.17 23.58 29.32
N SER A 248 8.95 24.13 30.26
CA SER A 248 9.56 23.38 31.37
C SER A 248 10.37 22.14 30.92
N ILE A 249 11.09 22.29 29.81
CA ILE A 249 11.97 21.26 29.22
C ILE A 249 13.44 21.65 29.39
N ASN A 250 14.35 20.70 29.19
CA ASN A 250 15.78 20.97 29.02
C ASN A 250 16.32 20.20 27.81
N LEU A 251 17.53 20.52 27.39
CA LEU A 251 18.25 19.71 26.42
C LEU A 251 19.38 18.99 27.13
N SER A 252 19.57 17.71 26.84
CA SER A 252 20.75 16.94 27.27
C SER A 252 21.58 16.58 26.05
N VAL A 253 22.90 16.78 26.13
CA VAL A 253 23.81 16.63 24.98
C VAL A 253 24.97 15.69 25.32
N GLY A 254 25.18 14.68 24.48
CA GLY A 254 26.29 13.73 24.55
C GLY A 254 27.16 13.79 23.31
N LEU A 255 28.47 13.69 23.49
CA LEU A 255 29.44 13.78 22.40
C LEU A 255 30.14 12.44 22.17
N ALA A 256 30.35 12.08 20.90
CA ALA A 256 31.21 10.97 20.52
C ALA A 256 32.04 11.31 19.28
N PRO A 257 33.37 11.08 19.29
CA PRO A 257 34.20 11.30 18.12
C PRO A 257 33.94 10.23 17.05
N TYR A 258 33.96 10.64 15.78
CA TYR A 258 33.96 9.71 14.66
C TYR A 258 35.25 9.86 13.83
N HIS A 259 35.80 8.74 13.39
CA HIS A 259 37.03 8.65 12.61
C HIS A 259 37.09 7.33 11.85
N GLN A 260 38.01 7.20 10.89
CA GLN A 260 38.12 6.01 10.03
C GLN A 260 38.09 4.67 10.81
N GLY A 261 38.73 4.60 11.98
CA GLY A 261 38.76 3.41 12.83
C GLY A 261 37.44 2.99 13.50
N ASN A 262 36.42 3.84 13.60
CA ASN A 262 35.12 3.50 14.19
C ASN A 262 33.92 3.71 13.26
N LEU A 263 34.11 4.36 12.11
CA LEU A 263 33.06 4.63 11.12
C LEU A 263 32.46 3.36 10.47
N SER A 264 33.13 2.20 10.58
CA SER A 264 32.58 0.91 10.13
C SER A 264 31.43 0.40 11.00
N ASP A 265 31.25 0.97 12.19
CA ASP A 265 30.16 0.65 13.12
C ASP A 265 29.49 1.96 13.62
N PRO A 266 28.61 2.57 12.80
CA PRO A 266 27.89 3.79 13.17
C PRO A 266 27.02 3.64 14.43
N ASP A 267 26.48 2.45 14.67
CA ASP A 267 25.65 2.16 15.84
C ASP A 267 26.47 2.29 17.14
N SER A 268 27.72 1.80 17.15
CA SER A 268 28.60 2.00 18.32
C SER A 268 28.89 3.47 18.60
N ILE A 269 29.01 4.33 17.58
CA ILE A 269 29.23 5.78 17.77
C ILE A 269 27.98 6.42 18.39
N LEU A 270 26.79 6.04 17.93
CA LEU A 270 25.53 6.50 18.48
C LEU A 270 25.35 6.07 19.94
N VAL A 271 25.64 4.80 20.26
CA VAL A 271 25.57 4.27 21.63
C VAL A 271 26.53 5.02 22.57
N GLN A 272 27.73 5.35 22.10
CA GLN A 272 28.69 6.13 22.89
C GLN A 272 28.16 7.54 23.18
N ALA A 273 27.59 8.20 22.18
CA ALA A 273 27.05 9.56 22.33
C ALA A 273 25.79 9.58 23.21
N ASP A 274 24.89 8.61 23.04
CA ASP A 274 23.70 8.41 23.88
C ASP A 274 24.09 8.18 25.35
N SER A 275 25.10 7.33 25.59
CA SER A 275 25.62 7.10 26.95
C SER A 275 26.17 8.39 27.57
N ALA A 276 26.88 9.22 26.80
CA ALA A 276 27.38 10.51 27.26
C ALA A 276 26.24 11.51 27.54
N MET A 277 25.19 11.50 26.71
CA MET A 277 23.99 12.33 26.88
C MET A 277 23.23 11.92 28.15
N TYR A 278 23.09 10.62 28.40
CA TYR A 278 22.43 10.10 29.60
C TYR A 278 23.14 10.56 30.89
N ILE A 279 24.48 10.62 30.88
CA ILE A 279 25.25 11.17 32.01
C ILE A 279 24.91 12.64 32.24
N ASP A 280 24.82 13.45 31.18
CA ASP A 280 24.42 14.87 31.28
C ASP A 280 23.00 15.02 31.85
N LYS A 281 22.05 14.24 31.33
CA LYS A 281 20.66 14.17 31.80
C LYS A 281 20.55 13.82 33.28
N SER A 282 21.36 12.86 33.74
CA SER A 282 21.36 12.44 35.14
C SER A 282 21.87 13.52 36.10
N LYS A 283 22.89 14.30 35.70
CA LYS A 283 23.43 15.41 36.51
C LYS A 283 22.39 16.51 36.72
N LYS A 284 21.63 16.84 35.68
CA LYS A 284 20.57 17.86 35.74
C LYS A 284 19.42 17.44 36.65
N LYS A 285 19.03 16.16 36.63
CA LYS A 285 18.04 15.61 37.57
C LYS A 285 18.46 15.69 39.03
N ILE A 286 19.76 15.53 39.30
CA ILE A 286 20.31 15.65 40.67
C ILE A 286 20.33 17.12 41.11
N SER A 287 20.67 18.05 40.21
CA SER A 287 20.68 19.49 40.49
C SER A 287 19.30 20.12 40.76
N MET A 288 18.21 19.45 40.37
CA MET A 288 16.83 19.92 40.54
C MET A 288 16.12 19.32 41.77
N ARG A 289 16.81 18.47 42.54
CA ARG A 289 16.35 17.92 43.82
C ARG A 289 17.00 18.66 44.97
#